data_AF-A0A433WSV9-F1
#
_entry.id   AF-A0A433WSV9-F1
#
_cell.length_a   1.000
_cell.length_b   1.000
_cell.length_c   1.000
_cell.angle_alpha   90.00
_cell.angle_beta   90.00
_cell.angle_gamma   90.00
#
_symmetry.space_group_name_H-M   'P 1'
#
loop_
_entity.id
_entity.type
_entity.pdbx_description
1 polymer ?
#
loop_
_entity_poly.entity_id
_entity_poly.type
_entity_poly.pdbx_seq_one_letter_code
_entity_poly.pdbx_strand_id
1 'polypeptide(L)'
;MKVIDVGQEALQAQGEVMQRVAMRIGRRIAYFVIAAIFGLFALISFHAVLWAFAYSVLHFSAFAAACSVLGLDLLFVIIFALLGTRNVADPVEFEARLRRDRRFAEFKQTLALSTLTGLLIGPVGRFTGKQLFTVLKNIFARR
;
A
#
# COMPACT_ATOMS: atom_id res chain seq x y z
N MET A 1 -11.20 8.15 -37.22
CA MET A 1 -10.32 7.16 -36.56
C MET A 1 -11.20 6.02 -36.08
N LYS A 2 -10.84 4.76 -36.33
CA LYS A 2 -11.68 3.65 -35.88
C LYS A 2 -11.54 3.55 -34.36
N VAL A 3 -12.61 3.16 -33.66
CA VAL A 3 -12.64 3.04 -32.19
C VAL A 3 -11.50 2.14 -31.66
N ILE A 4 -11.08 1.17 -32.47
CA ILE A 4 -9.98 0.25 -32.19
C ILE A 4 -8.62 0.98 -32.15
N ASP A 5 -8.38 1.93 -33.07
CA ASP A 5 -7.12 2.69 -33.14
C ASP A 5 -6.95 3.56 -31.90
N VAL A 6 -8.03 4.24 -31.47
CA VAL A 6 -8.04 5.08 -30.26
C VAL A 6 -7.81 4.24 -29.00
N GLY A 7 -8.38 3.03 -28.94
CA GLY A 7 -8.16 2.11 -27.83
C GLY A 7 -6.72 1.60 -27.76
N GLN A 8 -6.11 1.31 -28.90
CA GLN A 8 -4.72 0.85 -28.99
C GLN A 8 -3.73 1.95 -28.58
N GLU A 9 -3.93 3.18 -29.05
CA GLU A 9 -3.12 4.34 -28.66
C GLU A 9 -3.26 4.63 -27.16
N ALA A 10 -4.46 4.56 -26.60
CA ALA A 10 -4.69 4.76 -25.17
C ALA A 10 -3.98 3.71 -24.30
N LEU A 11 -3.99 2.43 -24.71
CA LEU A 11 -3.29 1.36 -24.00
C LEU A 11 -1.76 1.49 -24.10
N GLN A 12 -1.23 1.89 -25.27
CA GLN A 12 0.19 2.17 -25.45
C GLN A 12 0.65 3.33 -24.55
N ALA A 13 -0.10 4.43 -24.53
CA ALA A 13 0.19 5.57 -23.67
C ALA A 13 0.16 5.19 -22.18
N GLN A 14 -0.79 4.35 -21.74
CA GLN A 14 -0.81 3.83 -20.37
C GLN A 14 0.41 2.97 -20.05
N GLY A 15 0.82 2.11 -20.99
CA GLY A 15 2.01 1.27 -20.85
C GLY A 15 3.28 2.12 -20.66
N GLU A 16 3.46 3.16 -21.47
CA GLU A 16 4.59 4.08 -21.35
C GLU A 16 4.59 4.83 -20.03
N VAL A 17 3.44 5.35 -19.60
CA VAL A 17 3.31 6.04 -18.30
C VAL A 17 3.67 5.08 -17.16
N MET A 18 3.16 3.85 -17.19
CA MET A 18 3.45 2.85 -16.16
C MET A 18 4.95 2.49 -16.12
N GLN A 19 5.59 2.32 -17.27
CA GLN A 19 7.03 2.06 -17.36
C GLN A 19 7.86 3.22 -16.79
N ARG A 20 7.50 4.47 -17.10
CA ARG A 20 8.20 5.66 -16.58
C ARG A 20 8.04 5.80 -15.06
N VAL A 21 6.86 5.49 -14.53
CA VAL A 21 6.60 5.46 -13.07
C VAL A 21 7.42 4.36 -12.40
N ALA A 22 7.41 3.14 -12.96
CA ALA A 22 8.18 2.02 -12.46
C ALA A 22 9.68 2.33 -12.41
N MET A 23 10.24 2.93 -13.47
CA MET A 23 11.65 3.36 -13.51
C MET A 23 11.97 4.42 -12.45
N ARG A 24 11.06 5.38 -12.21
CA ARG A 24 11.25 6.41 -11.19
C ARG A 24 11.28 5.79 -9.78
N ILE A 25 10.35 4.90 -9.50
CA ILE A 25 10.27 4.19 -8.22
C ILE A 25 11.51 3.31 -8.03
N GLY A 26 11.89 2.54 -9.06
CA GLY A 26 13.07 1.68 -9.02
C GLY A 26 14.36 2.45 -8.72
N ARG A 27 14.59 3.57 -9.41
CA ARG A 27 15.75 4.44 -9.13
C ARG A 27 15.70 5.03 -7.72
N ARG A 28 14.53 5.46 -7.23
CA ARG A 28 14.38 5.98 -5.87
C ARG A 28 14.71 4.92 -4.82
N ILE A 29 14.23 3.68 -5.02
CA ILE A 29 14.57 2.55 -4.15
C ILE A 29 16.07 2.29 -4.17
N ALA A 30 16.69 2.24 -5.34
CA ALA A 30 18.14 2.03 -5.46
C ALA A 30 18.94 3.09 -4.67
N TYR A 31 18.59 4.38 -4.81
CA TYR A 31 19.23 5.44 -4.03
C TYR A 31 18.96 5.31 -2.52
N PHE A 32 17.76 4.93 -2.10
CA PHE A 32 17.49 4.70 -0.68
C PHE A 32 18.27 3.52 -0.10
N VAL A 33 18.46 2.44 -0.87
CA VAL A 33 19.29 1.31 -0.45
C VAL A 33 20.73 1.75 -0.25
N ILE A 34 21.30 2.48 -1.22
CA ILE A 34 22.66 3.02 -1.09
C ILE A 34 22.75 3.96 0.12
N ALA A 35 21.80 4.88 0.27
CA ALA A 35 21.76 5.80 1.40
C ALA A 35 21.64 5.09 2.75
N ALA A 36 20.89 3.98 2.83
CA ALA A 36 20.78 3.18 4.05
C ALA A 36 22.11 2.50 4.40
N ILE A 37 22.82 1.94 3.42
CA ILE A 37 24.13 1.31 3.63
C ILE A 37 25.16 2.33 4.11
N PHE A 38 25.30 3.44 3.39
CA PHE A 38 26.23 4.50 3.79
C PHE A 38 25.82 5.18 5.10
N GLY A 39 24.51 5.32 5.35
CA GLY A 39 23.99 5.84 6.61
C GLY A 39 24.34 4.94 7.80
N LEU A 40 24.28 3.62 7.63
CA LEU A 40 24.69 2.67 8.67
C LEU A 40 26.19 2.79 8.99
N PHE A 41 27.04 2.86 7.97
CA PHE A 41 28.47 3.07 8.18
C PHE A 41 28.75 4.42 8.85
N ALA A 42 28.08 5.49 8.39
CA ALA A 42 28.21 6.80 8.99
C ALA A 42 27.79 6.81 10.47
N LEU A 43 26.72 6.09 10.84
CA LEU A 43 26.25 5.98 12.21
C LEU A 43 27.29 5.28 13.10
N ILE A 44 27.88 4.17 12.63
CA ILE A 44 28.93 3.45 13.35
C ILE A 44 30.17 4.34 13.52
N SER A 45 30.62 4.99 12.45
CA SER A 45 31.76 5.90 12.50
C SER A 45 31.50 7.10 13.42
N PHE A 46 30.29 7.66 13.40
CA PHE A 46 29.90 8.75 14.28
C PHE A 46 29.94 8.33 15.75
N HIS A 47 29.45 7.13 16.08
CA HIS A 47 29.54 6.59 17.44
C HIS A 47 31.00 6.46 17.92
N ALA A 48 31.89 5.95 17.06
CA ALA A 48 33.33 5.88 17.36
C ALA A 48 33.98 7.26 17.54
N VAL A 49 33.60 8.23 16.70
CA VAL A 49 34.09 9.62 16.81
C VAL A 49 33.60 10.28 18.09
N LEU A 50 32.35 10.06 18.50
CA LEU A 50 31.83 10.58 19.77
C LEU A 50 32.58 10.01 20.97
N TRP A 51 32.84 8.70 20.95
CA TRP A 51 33.64 8.07 22.00
C TRP A 51 35.05 8.66 22.05
N ALA A 52 35.71 8.79 20.90
CA ALA A 52 37.05 9.38 20.80
C ALA A 52 37.06 10.84 21.25
N PHE A 53 36.02 11.62 20.93
CA PHE A 53 35.87 13.00 21.39
C PHE A 53 35.73 13.07 22.91
N ALA A 54 34.86 12.25 23.50
CA ALA A 54 34.71 12.20 24.96
C ALA A 54 36.02 11.79 25.66
N TYR A 55 36.74 10.82 25.10
CA TYR A 55 38.02 10.37 25.64
C TYR A 55 39.14 11.42 25.48
N SER A 56 39.35 11.92 24.27
CA SER A 56 40.50 12.76 23.94
C SER A 56 40.32 14.25 24.24
N VAL A 57 39.10 14.77 24.12
CA VAL A 57 38.81 16.22 24.26
C VAL A 57 38.19 16.53 25.62
N LEU A 58 37.25 15.71 26.09
CA LEU A 58 36.63 15.90 27.41
C LEU A 58 37.42 15.22 28.54
N HIS A 59 38.52 14.53 28.20
CA HIS A 59 39.40 13.82 29.13
C HIS A 59 38.68 12.80 30.01
N PHE A 60 37.59 12.20 29.52
CA PHE A 60 36.91 11.14 30.23
C PHE A 60 37.77 9.87 30.26
N SER A 61 37.64 9.08 31.32
CA SER A 61 38.18 7.72 31.31
C SER A 61 37.51 6.89 30.21
N ALA A 62 38.17 5.84 29.72
CA ALA A 62 37.63 4.99 28.66
C ALA A 62 36.22 4.46 29.00
N PHE A 63 36.00 4.11 30.28
CA PHE A 63 34.69 3.66 30.77
C PHE A 63 33.66 4.80 30.77
N ALA A 64 34.00 5.97 31.31
CA ALA A 64 33.09 7.12 31.33
C ALA A 64 32.73 7.61 29.92
N ALA A 65 33.69 7.60 28.98
CA ALA A 65 33.45 7.89 27.57
C ALA A 65 32.45 6.88 26.97
N ALA A 66 32.64 5.58 27.17
CA ALA A 66 31.71 4.55 26.69
C ALA A 66 30.30 4.71 27.28
N CYS A 67 30.19 4.94 28.59
CA CYS A 67 28.90 5.18 29.24
C CYS A 67 28.20 6.44 28.72
N SER A 68 28.95 7.49 28.38
CA SER A 68 28.37 8.73 27.85
C SER A 68 27.74 8.54 26.46
N VAL A 69 28.41 7.82 25.57
CA VAL A 69 27.87 7.53 24.23
C VAL A 69 26.70 6.55 24.32
N LEU A 70 26.79 5.52 25.17
CA LEU A 70 25.66 4.62 25.43
C LEU A 70 24.44 5.36 25.99
N GLY A 71 24.64 6.32 26.89
CA GLY A 71 23.57 7.15 27.42
C GLY A 71 22.89 7.99 26.34
N LEU A 72 23.66 8.57 25.41
CA LEU A 72 23.13 9.29 24.25
C LEU A 72 22.31 8.37 23.34
N ASP A 73 22.81 7.17 23.06
CA ASP A 73 22.11 6.19 22.23
C ASP A 73 20.77 5.76 22.86
N LEU A 74 20.76 5.48 24.16
CA LEU A 74 19.54 5.15 24.90
C LEU A 74 18.53 6.29 24.86
N LEU A 75 18.98 7.55 24.96
CA LEU A 75 18.10 8.71 24.82
C LEU A 75 17.44 8.74 23.43
N PHE A 76 18.21 8.55 22.36
CA PHE A 76 17.66 8.47 21.01
C PHE A 76 16.70 7.28 20.85
N VAL A 77 17.05 6.10 21.36
CA VAL A 77 16.17 4.92 21.34
C VAL A 77 14.83 5.23 22.01
N ILE A 78 14.84 5.85 23.19
CA ILE A 78 13.61 6.22 23.90
C ILE A 78 12.79 7.23 23.09
N ILE A 79 13.41 8.30 22.57
CA ILE A 79 12.71 9.31 21.77
C ILE A 79 12.08 8.69 20.53
N PHE A 80 12.83 7.90 19.76
CA PHE A 80 12.32 7.28 18.54
C PHE A 80 11.30 6.17 18.82
N ALA A 81 11.41 5.43 19.92
CA ALA A 81 10.38 4.49 20.34
C ALA A 81 9.06 5.20 20.71
N LEU A 82 9.13 6.32 21.43
CA LEU A 82 7.96 7.14 21.75
C LEU A 82 7.34 7.78 20.50
N LEU A 83 8.17 8.24 19.54
CA LEU A 83 7.68 8.75 18.26
C LEU A 83 7.08 7.64 17.39
N GLY A 84 7.67 6.44 17.38
CA GLY A 84 7.18 5.30 16.59
C GLY A 84 5.88 4.70 17.12
N THR A 85 5.63 4.80 18.43
CA THR A 85 4.36 4.36 19.05
C THR A 85 3.21 5.34 18.81
N ARG A 86 3.48 6.56 18.31
CA ARG A 86 2.42 7.48 17.90
C ARG A 86 1.76 6.98 16.61
N ASN A 87 0.69 6.22 16.79
CA ASN A 87 -0.28 5.89 15.74
C ASN A 87 -1.10 7.15 15.39
N VAL A 88 -0.49 8.10 14.69
CA VAL A 88 -1.26 9.12 13.98
C VAL A 88 -1.82 8.42 12.75
N ALA A 89 -3.13 8.18 12.74
CA ALA A 89 -3.80 7.63 11.58
C ALA A 89 -3.53 8.54 10.39
N ASP A 90 -2.80 8.03 9.39
CA ASP A 90 -2.49 8.80 8.20
C ASP A 90 -3.82 9.07 7.46
N PRO A 91 -4.23 10.33 7.27
CA PRO A 91 -5.44 10.65 6.53
C PRO A 91 -5.43 10.01 5.12
N VAL A 92 -4.25 9.81 4.53
CA VAL A 92 -4.09 9.13 3.25
C VAL A 92 -4.43 7.64 3.37
N GLU A 93 -4.03 6.97 4.45
CA GLU A 93 -4.36 5.57 4.68
C GLU A 93 -5.88 5.38 4.87
N PHE A 94 -6.51 6.28 5.64
CA PHE A 94 -7.95 6.26 5.83
C PHE A 94 -8.72 6.51 4.52
N GLU A 95 -8.33 7.52 3.75
CA GLU A 95 -8.92 7.81 2.44
C GLU A 95 -8.71 6.66 1.45
N ALA A 96 -7.53 6.03 1.46
CA ALA A 96 -7.23 4.88 0.60
C ALA A 96 -8.12 3.67 0.96
N ARG A 97 -8.29 3.39 2.26
CA ARG A 97 -9.20 2.33 2.76
C ARG A 97 -10.63 2.63 2.36
N LEU A 98 -11.11 3.86 2.59
CA LEU A 98 -12.47 4.28 2.24
C LEU A 98 -12.73 4.21 0.72
N ARG A 99 -11.78 4.67 -0.10
CA ARG A 99 -11.88 4.62 -1.57
C ARG A 99 -11.91 3.17 -2.07
N ARG A 100 -11.05 2.30 -1.54
CA ARG A 100 -11.03 0.87 -1.87
C ARG A 100 -12.39 0.24 -1.56
N ASP A 101 -12.91 0.47 -0.35
CA ASP A 101 -14.14 -0.17 0.11
C ASP A 101 -15.35 0.31 -0.71
N ARG A 102 -15.42 1.61 -1.05
CA ARG A 102 -16.44 2.15 -1.97
C ARG A 102 -16.35 1.53 -3.36
N ARG A 103 -15.16 1.44 -3.94
CA ARG A 103 -14.96 0.83 -5.27
C ARG A 103 -15.30 -0.65 -5.30
N PHE A 104 -15.02 -1.36 -4.21
CA PHE A 104 -15.39 -2.77 -4.08
C PHE A 104 -16.90 -2.97 -3.97
N ALA A 105 -17.59 -2.08 -3.26
CA ALA A 105 -19.05 -2.07 -3.20
C ALA A 105 -19.67 -1.76 -4.58
N GLU A 106 -19.18 -0.74 -5.29
CA GLU A 106 -19.61 -0.39 -6.66
C GLU A 106 -19.38 -1.54 -7.64
N PHE A 107 -18.25 -2.24 -7.55
CA PHE A 107 -17.94 -3.40 -8.37
C PHE A 107 -18.92 -4.55 -8.14
N LYS A 108 -19.21 -4.88 -6.88
CA LYS A 108 -20.21 -5.89 -6.52
C LYS A 108 -21.60 -5.53 -7.04
N GLN A 109 -22.00 -4.27 -6.93
CA GLN A 109 -23.29 -3.79 -7.47
C GLN A 109 -23.34 -3.89 -9.00
N THR A 110 -22.28 -3.47 -9.68
CA THR A 110 -22.20 -3.56 -11.15
C THR A 110 -22.24 -5.01 -11.63
N LEU A 111 -21.55 -5.93 -10.93
CA LEU A 111 -21.63 -7.36 -11.21
C LEU A 111 -23.03 -7.91 -10.94
N ALA A 112 -23.66 -7.55 -9.82
CA ALA A 112 -25.02 -8.00 -9.49
C ALA A 112 -26.03 -7.53 -10.53
N LEU A 113 -25.97 -6.26 -10.94
CA LEU A 113 -26.82 -5.70 -11.99
C LEU A 113 -26.53 -6.37 -13.34
N SER A 114 -25.28 -6.53 -13.75
CA SER A 114 -24.93 -7.21 -15.01
C SER A 114 -25.40 -8.67 -15.02
N THR A 115 -25.32 -9.36 -13.88
CA THR A 115 -25.80 -10.74 -13.72
C THR A 115 -27.32 -10.80 -13.76
N LEU A 116 -28.02 -9.89 -13.07
CA LEU A 116 -29.48 -9.79 -13.11
C LEU A 116 -29.99 -9.44 -14.50
N THR A 117 -29.37 -8.48 -15.18
CA THR A 117 -29.69 -8.12 -16.56
C THR A 117 -29.40 -9.27 -17.51
N GLY A 118 -28.28 -9.98 -17.35
CA GLY A 118 -27.96 -11.20 -18.09
C GLY A 118 -28.94 -12.34 -17.82
N LEU A 119 -29.48 -12.43 -16.60
CA LEU A 119 -30.48 -13.43 -16.20
C LEU A 119 -31.92 -13.02 -16.54
N LEU A 120 -32.19 -11.75 -16.83
CA LEU A 120 -33.50 -11.28 -17.30
C LEU A 120 -33.59 -11.25 -18.83
N ILE A 121 -32.48 -10.90 -19.50
CA ILE A 121 -32.45 -10.67 -20.95
C ILE A 121 -31.78 -11.83 -21.70
N GLY A 122 -30.88 -12.57 -21.06
CA GLY A 122 -30.12 -13.66 -21.67
C GLY A 122 -30.89 -14.98 -21.82
N PRO A 123 -30.39 -15.90 -22.67
CA PRO A 123 -31.05 -17.18 -22.98
C PRO A 123 -31.23 -18.09 -21.74
N VAL A 124 -30.34 -17.98 -20.74
CA VAL A 124 -30.44 -18.71 -19.45
C VAL A 124 -31.65 -18.23 -18.64
N GLY A 125 -31.91 -16.93 -18.65
CA GLY A 125 -33.06 -16.31 -17.97
C GLY A 125 -34.41 -16.82 -18.39
N ARG A 126 -34.58 -17.01 -19.70
CA ARG A 126 -35.80 -17.57 -20.30
C ARG A 126 -36.03 -19.03 -19.90
N PHE A 127 -34.97 -19.80 -19.66
CA PHE A 127 -35.05 -21.18 -19.18
C PHE A 127 -35.42 -21.23 -17.70
N THR A 128 -34.71 -20.48 -16.85
CA THR A 128 -34.95 -20.45 -15.40
C THR A 128 -36.31 -19.85 -15.04
N GLY A 129 -36.75 -18.81 -15.76
CA GLY A 129 -38.07 -18.20 -15.58
C GLY A 129 -39.24 -19.15 -15.85
N LYS A 130 -39.12 -20.02 -16.87
CA LYS A 130 -40.14 -21.05 -17.16
C LYS A 130 -40.23 -22.10 -16.06
N GLN A 131 -39.10 -22.52 -15.49
CA GLN A 131 -39.07 -23.46 -14.37
C GLN A 131 -39.67 -22.86 -13.10
N LEU A 132 -39.29 -21.62 -12.74
CA LEU A 132 -39.86 -20.91 -11.58
C LEU A 132 -41.37 -20.69 -11.72
N PHE A 133 -41.84 -20.32 -12.92
CA PHE A 133 -43.27 -20.16 -13.19
C PHE A 133 -44.05 -21.48 -13.07
N THR A 134 -43.45 -22.58 -13.51
CA THR A 134 -44.05 -23.92 -13.40
C THR A 134 -44.15 -24.37 -11.95
N VAL A 135 -43.12 -24.10 -11.14
CA VAL A 135 -43.13 -24.39 -9.69
C VAL A 135 -44.18 -23.55 -8.96
N LEU A 136 -44.21 -22.23 -9.22
CA LEU A 136 -45.22 -21.33 -8.64
C LEU A 136 -46.64 -21.74 -9.02
N LYS A 137 -46.87 -22.10 -10.29
CA LYS A 137 -48.17 -22.59 -10.76
C LYS A 137 -48.59 -23.88 -10.06
N ASN A 138 -47.67 -24.82 -9.83
CA ASN A 138 -47.97 -26.08 -9.15
C ASN A 138 -48.25 -25.91 -7.64
N ILE A 139 -47.69 -24.89 -7.01
CA ILE A 139 -47.99 -24.54 -5.60
C ILE A 139 -49.36 -23.88 -5.50
N PHE A 140 -49.71 -22.99 -6.44
CA PHE A 140 -50.99 -22.30 -6.43
C PHE A 140 -52.16 -23.19 -6.90
N ALA A 141 -51.92 -24.16 -7.77
CA ALA A 141 -52.92 -25.13 -8.22
C ALA A 141 -53.19 -26.28 -7.22
N ARG A 142 -52.53 -26.27 -6.06
CA ARG A 142 -52.70 -27.25 -4.97
C ARG A 142 -53.59 -26.76 -3.81
N ARG A 143 -54.26 -25.61 -3.97
CA ARG A 143 -55.42 -25.21 -3.17
C ARG A 143 -56.68 -25.34 -4.01
#